data_AF-A0AAP7J4M0-F1
#
_entry.id   AF-A0AAP7J4M0-F1
#
_cell.length_a   1.000
_cell.length_b   1.000
_cell.length_c   1.000
_cell.angle_alpha   90.00
_cell.angle_beta   90.00
_cell.angle_gamma   90.00
#
_symmetry.space_group_name_H-M   'P 1'
#
loop_
_entity.id
_entity.type
_entity.pdbx_description
1 polymer ?
#
loop_
_entity_poly.entity_id
_entity_poly.type
_entity_poly.pdbx_seq_one_letter_code
_entity_poly.pdbx_strand_id
1 'polypeptide(L)'
;MAADLLRLFDSKQLRANLNVTRFICERYGFQIDENARARARDVALIERGLEESASRPWARYLTDYRTWLAGKPTRTQAQYLRTAQAFCEAADLGGPFAQEHLVRYLDSAPGSRANLSVWVGFVRARYGWAVTMPPKVAKKASLRRDAQTLMDLLLRVRVPGTASDEDLAATIALAYGFELRTLRRQVTGVTDVGDLITRDGIVEVRMELRAVVAEWSRRAF
;
A
#
# COMPACT_ATOMS: atom_id res chain seq x y z
N MET A 1 14.20 31.25 18.74
CA MET A 1 14.09 32.37 17.78
C MET A 1 14.11 31.99 16.29
N ALA A 2 14.50 30.77 15.87
CA ALA A 2 14.16 30.27 14.52
C ALA A 2 12.65 29.94 14.37
N ALA A 3 11.97 29.70 15.50
CA ALA A 3 10.52 29.48 15.57
C ALA A 3 9.69 30.72 15.20
N ASP A 4 10.23 31.94 15.34
CA ASP A 4 9.47 33.18 15.12
C ASP A 4 9.25 33.47 13.63
N LEU A 5 10.21 33.11 12.77
CA LEU A 5 10.04 33.19 11.31
C LEU A 5 8.97 32.22 10.79
N LEU A 6 8.88 31.02 11.38
CA LEU A 6 7.84 30.04 11.04
C LEU A 6 6.46 30.39 11.63
N ARG A 7 6.41 31.27 12.66
CA ARG A 7 5.16 31.86 13.17
C ARG A 7 4.66 33.01 12.28
N LEU A 8 5.57 33.77 11.69
CA LEU A 8 5.24 34.97 10.91
C LEU A 8 4.97 34.67 9.42
N PHE A 9 5.64 33.67 8.85
CA PHE A 9 5.54 33.34 7.43
C PHE A 9 5.29 31.86 7.21
N ASP A 10 4.27 31.56 6.40
CA ASP A 10 3.93 30.18 6.08
C ASP A 10 4.97 29.54 5.12
N SER A 11 4.92 28.21 4.99
CA SER A 11 5.84 27.46 4.12
C SER A 11 5.71 27.79 2.63
N LYS A 12 4.67 28.50 2.20
CA LYS A 12 4.43 28.93 0.81
C LYS A 12 5.13 30.27 0.57
N GLN A 13 4.98 31.23 1.47
CA GLN A 13 5.64 32.54 1.46
C GLN A 13 7.17 32.41 1.55
N LEU A 14 7.68 31.51 2.40
CA LEU A 14 9.11 31.21 2.50
C LEU A 14 9.68 30.57 1.23
N ARG A 15 8.86 29.81 0.48
CA ARG A 15 9.26 29.23 -0.81
C ARG A 15 9.29 30.28 -1.92
N ALA A 16 8.32 31.20 -1.92
CA ALA A 16 8.27 32.28 -2.89
C ALA A 16 9.44 33.28 -2.72
N ASN A 17 9.93 33.47 -1.50
CA ASN A 17 10.99 34.41 -1.16
C ASN A 17 12.28 33.71 -0.74
N LEU A 18 12.67 32.66 -1.48
CA LEU A 18 13.79 31.77 -1.13
C LEU A 18 15.13 32.53 -1.00
N ASN A 19 15.38 33.50 -1.89
CA ASN A 19 16.60 34.32 -1.86
C ASN A 19 16.64 35.28 -0.66
N VAL A 20 15.51 35.89 -0.30
CA VAL A 20 15.41 36.77 0.88
C VAL A 20 15.55 35.97 2.16
N THR A 21 14.91 34.79 2.22
CA THR A 21 15.01 33.88 3.36
C THR A 21 16.46 33.41 3.56
N ARG A 22 17.14 33.06 2.45
CA ARG A 22 18.55 32.64 2.46
C ARG A 22 19.49 33.78 2.87
N PHE A 23 19.29 34.98 2.34
CA PHE A 23 20.04 36.18 2.73
C PHE A 23 19.90 36.50 4.22
N ILE A 24 18.69 36.41 4.78
CA ILE A 24 18.45 36.64 6.21
C ILE A 24 19.11 35.54 7.05
N CYS A 25 19.05 34.28 6.63
CA CYS A 25 19.70 33.18 7.33
C CYS A 25 21.23 33.31 7.33
N GLU A 26 21.83 33.66 6.18
CA GLU A 26 23.28 33.82 6.01
C GLU A 26 23.81 35.07 6.72
N ARG A 27 23.08 36.20 6.67
CA ARG A 27 23.54 37.48 7.24
C ARG A 27 23.35 37.58 8.76
N TYR A 28 22.36 36.89 9.33
CA TYR A 28 22.07 36.95 10.76
C TYR A 28 22.32 35.61 11.49
N GLY A 29 22.88 34.61 10.80
CA GLY A 29 23.26 33.32 11.39
C GLY A 29 22.07 32.44 11.79
N PHE A 30 20.89 32.64 11.21
CA PHE A 30 19.72 31.81 11.51
C PHE A 30 19.82 30.46 10.80
N GLN A 31 19.78 29.37 11.56
CA GLN A 31 19.54 28.03 11.03
C GLN A 31 18.05 27.69 11.14
N ILE A 32 17.39 27.48 10.00
CA ILE A 32 16.03 26.93 9.99
C ILE A 32 16.16 25.43 10.24
N ASP A 33 15.74 24.97 11.43
CA ASP A 33 15.64 23.55 11.72
C ASP A 33 14.64 22.90 10.74
N GLU A 34 15.15 22.06 9.84
CA GLU A 34 14.35 21.34 8.86
C GLU A 34 13.28 20.46 9.54
N ASN A 35 13.56 19.92 10.72
CA ASN A 35 12.60 19.15 11.48
C ASN A 35 11.48 20.04 12.03
N ALA A 36 11.80 21.25 12.50
CA ALA A 36 10.79 22.22 12.92
C ALA A 36 9.90 22.64 11.75
N ARG A 37 10.49 22.85 10.57
CA ARG A 37 9.73 23.19 9.35
C ARG A 37 8.81 22.04 8.92
N ALA A 38 9.30 20.81 8.94
CA ALA A 38 8.50 19.63 8.62
C ALA A 38 7.33 19.46 9.60
N ARG A 39 7.58 19.63 10.91
CA ARG A 39 6.52 19.60 11.93
C ARG A 39 5.47 20.69 11.69
N ALA A 40 5.88 21.94 11.46
CA ALA A 40 4.97 23.05 11.21
C ALA A 40 4.08 22.80 9.97
N ARG A 41 4.66 22.25 8.90
CA ARG A 41 3.91 21.85 7.71
C ARG A 41 2.86 20.78 8.03
N ASP A 42 3.25 19.75 8.78
CA ASP A 42 2.35 18.64 9.11
C ASP A 42 1.21 19.10 10.05
N VAL A 43 1.47 20.04 10.97
CA VAL A 43 0.44 20.72 11.77
C VAL A 43 -0.52 21.50 10.88
N ALA A 44 0.00 22.34 9.98
CA ALA A 44 -0.84 23.13 9.07
C ALA A 44 -1.73 22.25 8.15
N LEU A 45 -1.26 21.05 7.78
CA LEU A 45 -2.07 20.09 7.03
C LEU A 45 -3.21 19.52 7.85
N ILE A 46 -2.98 19.23 9.14
CA ILE A 46 -4.01 18.78 10.07
C ILE A 46 -5.08 19.87 10.26
N GLU A 47 -4.64 21.10 10.54
CA GLU A 47 -5.53 22.22 10.81
C GLU A 47 -6.40 22.53 9.60
N ARG A 48 -5.80 22.61 8.40
CA ARG A 48 -6.54 22.80 7.17
C ARG A 48 -7.60 21.72 6.93
N GLY A 49 -7.24 20.45 7.10
CA GLY A 49 -8.20 19.35 6.87
C GLY A 49 -9.40 19.41 7.82
N LEU A 50 -9.18 19.85 9.07
CA LEU A 50 -10.26 20.06 10.04
C LEU A 50 -11.11 21.28 9.71
N GLU A 51 -10.51 22.38 9.27
CA GLU A 51 -11.23 23.58 8.81
C GLU A 51 -12.09 23.28 7.58
N GLU A 52 -11.54 22.60 6.57
CA GLU A 52 -12.25 22.17 5.36
C GLU A 52 -13.44 21.24 5.69
N SER A 53 -13.31 20.45 6.76
CA SER A 53 -14.34 19.52 7.22
C SER A 53 -15.34 20.14 8.20
N ALA A 54 -15.14 21.38 8.66
CA ALA A 54 -15.88 21.93 9.81
C ALA A 54 -17.40 22.00 9.62
N SER A 55 -17.87 22.22 8.39
CA SER A 55 -19.30 22.26 8.05
C SER A 55 -19.89 20.89 7.66
N ARG A 56 -19.08 19.82 7.67
CA ARG A 56 -19.51 18.48 7.26
C ARG A 56 -20.12 17.71 8.42
N PRO A 57 -21.06 16.76 8.15
CA PRO A 57 -21.66 15.93 9.20
C PRO A 57 -20.65 15.15 10.05
N TRP A 58 -19.48 14.81 9.49
CA TRP A 58 -18.42 14.06 10.14
C TRP A 58 -17.36 14.91 10.85
N ALA A 59 -17.49 16.25 10.89
CA ALA A 59 -16.51 17.17 11.48
C ALA A 59 -16.11 16.77 12.92
N ARG A 60 -17.12 16.42 13.72
CA ARG A 60 -16.93 15.99 15.12
C ARG A 60 -16.09 14.73 15.22
N TYR A 61 -16.30 13.76 14.33
CA TYR A 61 -15.55 12.50 14.38
C TYR A 61 -14.06 12.71 14.09
N LEU A 62 -13.71 13.61 13.15
CA LEU A 62 -12.31 13.95 12.85
C LEU A 62 -11.64 14.73 13.99
N THR A 63 -12.39 15.60 14.66
CA THR A 63 -11.91 16.34 15.84
C THR A 63 -11.61 15.38 17.00
N ASP A 64 -12.55 14.49 17.32
CA ASP A 64 -12.36 13.47 18.36
C ASP A 64 -11.22 12.52 18.01
N TYR A 65 -11.03 12.22 16.72
CA TYR A 65 -9.93 11.37 16.26
C TYR A 65 -8.58 12.05 16.39
N ARG A 66 -8.47 13.36 16.10
CA ARG A 66 -7.24 14.13 16.40
C ARG A 66 -6.87 14.02 17.87
N THR A 67 -7.84 14.16 18.77
CA THR A 67 -7.62 14.00 20.21
C THR A 67 -7.19 12.58 20.57
N TRP A 68 -7.82 11.56 19.97
CA TRP A 68 -7.46 10.16 20.19
C TRP A 68 -6.05 9.82 19.69
N LEU A 69 -5.56 10.52 18.67
CA LEU A 69 -4.20 10.39 18.15
C LEU A 69 -3.14 11.16 18.96
N ALA A 70 -3.52 11.81 20.07
CA ALA A 70 -2.58 12.50 20.95
C ALA A 70 -1.45 11.54 21.39
N GLY A 71 -0.22 12.03 21.37
CA GLY A 71 0.98 11.25 21.67
C GLY A 71 1.59 10.50 20.47
N LYS A 72 0.94 10.44 19.31
CA LYS A 72 1.58 9.98 18.06
C LYS A 72 2.45 11.08 17.44
N PRO A 73 3.50 10.74 16.66
CA PRO A 73 4.26 11.75 15.91
C PRO A 73 3.36 12.56 14.97
N THR A 74 3.58 13.87 14.86
CA THR A 74 2.75 14.79 14.04
C THR A 74 2.58 14.32 12.61
N ARG A 75 3.65 13.81 11.99
CA ARG A 75 3.60 13.23 10.64
C ARG A 75 2.61 12.07 10.54
N THR A 76 2.62 11.19 11.53
CA THR A 76 1.70 10.04 11.61
C THR A 76 0.26 10.51 11.82
N GLN A 77 0.04 11.50 12.69
CA GLN A 77 -1.28 12.10 12.88
C GLN A 77 -1.82 12.68 11.57
N ALA A 78 -1.01 13.45 10.84
CA ALA A 78 -1.40 14.04 9.56
C ALA A 78 -1.78 12.98 8.51
N GLN A 79 -1.02 11.87 8.43
CA GLN A 79 -1.35 10.76 7.52
C GLN A 79 -2.67 10.08 7.89
N TYR A 80 -2.88 9.80 9.17
CA TYR A 80 -4.09 9.13 9.65
C TYR A 80 -5.34 9.99 9.50
N LEU A 81 -5.25 11.28 9.86
CA LEU A 81 -6.35 12.23 9.70
C LEU A 81 -6.71 12.42 8.23
N ARG A 82 -5.73 12.55 7.34
CA ARG A 82 -5.98 12.67 5.90
C ARG A 82 -6.70 11.46 5.33
N THR A 83 -6.29 10.24 5.72
CA THR A 83 -6.98 9.02 5.29
C THR A 83 -8.41 8.96 5.85
N ALA A 84 -8.61 9.31 7.13
CA ALA A 84 -9.93 9.32 7.74
C ALA A 84 -10.86 10.35 7.08
N GLN A 85 -10.38 11.56 6.80
CA GLN A 85 -11.12 12.60 6.08
C GLN A 85 -11.54 12.12 4.70
N ALA A 86 -10.61 11.60 3.90
CA ALA A 86 -10.91 11.09 2.55
C ALA A 86 -11.93 9.93 2.57
N PHE A 87 -11.89 9.08 3.60
CA PHE A 87 -12.90 8.04 3.78
C PHE A 87 -14.27 8.63 4.13
N CYS A 88 -14.32 9.58 5.08
CA CYS A 88 -15.59 10.22 5.48
C CYS A 88 -16.25 10.95 4.31
N GLU A 89 -15.46 11.62 3.46
CA GLU A 89 -15.93 12.25 2.22
C GLU A 89 -16.46 11.22 1.22
N ALA A 90 -15.71 10.15 0.97
CA ALA A 90 -16.11 9.11 0.02
C ALA A 90 -17.35 8.33 0.45
N ALA A 91 -17.58 8.21 1.76
CA ALA A 91 -18.72 7.52 2.35
C ALA A 91 -19.90 8.47 2.67
N ASP A 92 -19.76 9.77 2.43
CA ASP A 92 -20.72 10.82 2.83
C ASP A 92 -21.23 10.63 4.27
N LEU A 93 -20.28 10.63 5.22
CA LEU A 93 -20.50 10.06 6.54
C LEU A 93 -21.39 10.91 7.46
N GLY A 94 -22.69 10.63 7.50
CA GLY A 94 -23.63 11.25 8.46
C GLY A 94 -23.69 10.61 9.86
N GLY A 95 -23.13 9.40 10.03
CA GLY A 95 -23.32 8.58 11.23
C GLY A 95 -22.51 7.28 11.17
N PRO A 96 -22.92 6.21 11.89
CA PRO A 96 -22.29 4.90 11.75
C PRO A 96 -22.30 4.43 10.29
N PHE A 97 -21.19 3.89 9.81
CA PHE A 97 -21.09 3.33 8.45
C PHE A 97 -21.18 1.79 8.46
N ALA A 98 -21.67 1.22 7.36
CA ALA A 98 -21.65 -0.21 7.11
C ALA A 98 -20.32 -0.71 6.49
N GLN A 99 -20.10 -2.03 6.57
CA GLN A 99 -18.94 -2.72 6.00
C GLN A 99 -18.71 -2.41 4.50
N GLU A 100 -19.80 -2.23 3.75
CA GLU A 100 -19.79 -1.92 2.31
C GLU A 100 -19.06 -0.62 1.99
N HIS A 101 -19.15 0.40 2.85
CA HIS A 101 -18.42 1.66 2.67
C HIS A 101 -16.91 1.44 2.75
N LEU A 102 -16.44 0.60 3.67
CA LEU A 102 -15.02 0.26 3.78
C LEU A 102 -14.54 -0.49 2.54
N VAL A 103 -15.31 -1.46 2.04
CA VAL A 103 -14.96 -2.22 0.84
C VAL A 103 -14.88 -1.28 -0.36
N ARG A 104 -15.93 -0.48 -0.61
CA ARG A 104 -15.98 0.45 -1.74
C ARG A 104 -14.82 1.46 -1.71
N TYR A 105 -14.48 1.99 -0.55
CA TYR A 105 -13.34 2.90 -0.42
C TYR A 105 -11.99 2.20 -0.63
N LEU A 106 -11.83 0.97 -0.15
CA LEU A 106 -10.59 0.23 -0.33
C LEU A 106 -10.40 -0.29 -1.76
N ASP A 107 -11.48 -0.46 -2.52
CA ASP A 107 -11.41 -0.78 -3.95
C ASP A 107 -10.81 0.38 -4.75
N SER A 108 -11.16 1.64 -4.41
CA SER A 108 -10.61 2.82 -5.07
C SER A 108 -9.27 3.30 -4.47
N ALA A 109 -9.02 3.02 -3.19
CA ALA A 109 -7.82 3.43 -2.46
C ALA A 109 -7.18 2.29 -1.64
N PRO A 110 -6.65 1.23 -2.28
CA PRO A 110 -6.14 0.05 -1.58
C PRO A 110 -4.93 0.34 -0.67
N GLY A 111 -4.14 1.36 -1.00
CA GLY A 111 -2.99 1.80 -0.21
C GLY A 111 -3.37 2.42 1.14
N SER A 112 -4.62 2.86 1.31
CA SER A 112 -5.11 3.50 2.53
C SER A 112 -5.39 2.52 3.67
N ARG A 113 -5.37 1.20 3.40
CA ARG A 113 -5.79 0.16 4.36
C ARG A 113 -5.14 0.27 5.73
N ALA A 114 -3.83 0.47 5.79
CA ALA A 114 -3.08 0.51 7.05
C ALA A 114 -3.45 1.73 7.91
N ASN A 115 -3.71 2.88 7.27
CA ASN A 115 -4.12 4.08 7.98
C ASN A 115 -5.60 4.00 8.36
N LEU A 116 -6.43 3.45 7.47
CA LEU A 116 -7.86 3.27 7.69
C LEU A 116 -8.16 2.27 8.81
N SER A 117 -7.30 1.26 9.03
CA SER A 117 -7.48 0.34 10.16
C SER A 117 -7.38 1.03 11.51
N VAL A 118 -6.56 2.08 11.62
CA VAL A 118 -6.47 2.89 12.84
C VAL A 118 -7.76 3.67 13.07
N TRP A 119 -8.34 4.25 12.01
CA TRP A 119 -9.65 4.91 12.08
C TRP A 119 -10.76 3.95 12.49
N VAL A 120 -10.81 2.76 11.89
CA VAL A 120 -11.78 1.70 12.26
C VAL A 120 -11.62 1.29 13.72
N GLY A 121 -10.37 1.14 14.20
CA GLY A 121 -10.09 0.89 15.62
C GLY A 121 -10.62 2.00 16.53
N PHE A 122 -10.42 3.26 16.15
CA PHE A 122 -10.93 4.41 16.87
C PHE A 122 -12.46 4.43 16.95
N VAL A 123 -13.18 4.31 15.82
CA VAL A 123 -14.65 4.41 15.86
C VAL A 123 -15.31 3.25 16.60
N ARG A 124 -14.70 2.06 16.57
CA ARG A 124 -15.11 0.93 17.40
C ARG A 124 -14.92 1.23 18.88
N ALA A 125 -13.74 1.71 19.27
CA ALA A 125 -13.41 1.95 20.68
C ALA A 125 -14.18 3.13 21.28
N ARG A 126 -14.36 4.21 20.50
CA ARG A 126 -14.94 5.47 20.98
C ARG A 126 -16.46 5.50 20.85
N TYR A 127 -17.02 4.93 19.78
CA TYR A 127 -18.44 5.03 19.45
C TYR A 127 -19.16 3.67 19.38
N GLY A 128 -18.47 2.56 19.57
CA GLY A 128 -19.08 1.22 19.58
C GLY A 128 -19.59 0.75 18.22
N TRP A 129 -19.12 1.34 17.11
CA TRP A 129 -19.63 0.99 15.78
C TRP A 129 -19.30 -0.46 15.42
N ALA A 130 -20.30 -1.20 14.93
CA ALA A 130 -20.20 -2.61 14.56
C ALA A 130 -19.53 -2.80 13.19
N VAL A 131 -18.28 -2.35 13.07
CA VAL A 131 -17.49 -2.38 11.84
C VAL A 131 -16.16 -3.08 12.08
N THR A 132 -15.65 -3.79 11.09
CA THR A 132 -14.32 -4.41 11.15
C THR A 132 -13.60 -4.17 9.83
N MET A 133 -12.27 -4.08 9.82
CA MET A 133 -11.54 -3.99 8.57
C MET A 133 -11.85 -5.22 7.70
N PRO A 134 -12.30 -5.06 6.44
CA PRO A 134 -12.51 -6.20 5.53
C PRO A 134 -11.23 -7.03 5.46
N PRO A 135 -11.27 -8.35 5.24
CA PRO A 135 -10.05 -9.13 5.03
C PRO A 135 -9.23 -8.52 3.89
N LYS A 136 -7.90 -8.66 3.95
CA LYS A 136 -7.05 -8.21 2.85
C LYS A 136 -7.40 -9.10 1.67
N VAL A 137 -8.21 -8.59 0.76
CA VAL A 137 -8.49 -9.28 -0.50
C VAL A 137 -7.12 -9.47 -1.14
N ALA A 138 -6.69 -10.73 -1.29
CA ALA A 138 -5.51 -11.02 -2.10
C ALA A 138 -5.72 -10.26 -3.41
N LYS A 139 -4.78 -9.39 -3.77
CA LYS A 139 -4.86 -8.66 -5.04
C LYS A 139 -5.32 -9.67 -6.07
N LYS A 140 -6.45 -9.42 -6.75
CA LYS A 140 -6.77 -10.15 -7.97
C LYS A 140 -5.48 -10.13 -8.77
N ALA A 141 -4.86 -11.30 -8.96
CA ALA A 141 -3.71 -11.49 -9.81
C ALA A 141 -3.98 -10.65 -11.05
N SER A 142 -3.12 -9.66 -11.33
CA SER A 142 -3.42 -8.73 -12.41
C SER A 142 -3.24 -9.52 -13.69
N LEU A 143 -4.31 -10.18 -14.15
CA LEU A 143 -4.30 -11.15 -15.25
C LEU A 143 -3.55 -10.60 -16.46
N ARG A 144 -3.62 -9.29 -16.71
CA ARG A 144 -2.87 -8.61 -17.78
C ARG A 144 -1.35 -8.57 -17.56
N ARG A 145 -0.89 -8.26 -16.36
CA ARG A 145 0.55 -8.25 -16.04
C ARG A 145 1.10 -9.66 -15.95
N ASP A 146 0.34 -10.57 -15.33
CA ASP A 146 0.74 -11.97 -15.17
C ASP A 146 0.77 -12.68 -16.55
N ALA A 147 -0.17 -12.36 -17.44
CA ALA A 147 -0.11 -12.81 -18.83
C ALA A 147 1.12 -12.24 -19.56
N GLN A 148 1.42 -10.95 -19.41
CA GLN A 148 2.61 -10.36 -20.04
C GLN A 148 3.91 -11.00 -19.50
N THR A 149 4.01 -11.17 -18.18
CA THR A 149 5.16 -11.82 -17.54
C THR A 149 5.29 -13.27 -17.98
N LEU A 150 4.18 -14.01 -18.12
CA LEU A 150 4.20 -15.36 -18.65
C LEU A 150 4.68 -15.39 -20.10
N MET A 151 4.23 -14.45 -20.95
CA MET A 151 4.71 -14.35 -22.33
C MET A 151 6.22 -14.08 -22.40
N ASP A 152 6.73 -13.16 -21.58
CA ASP A 152 8.15 -12.84 -21.52
C ASP A 152 8.98 -14.05 -21.04
N LEU A 153 8.46 -14.80 -20.06
CA LEU A 153 9.09 -16.02 -19.55
C LEU A 153 9.07 -17.14 -20.59
N LEU A 154 7.95 -17.35 -21.29
CA LEU A 154 7.83 -18.33 -22.37
C LEU A 154 8.81 -18.06 -23.52
N LEU A 155 9.10 -16.79 -23.82
CA LEU A 155 10.12 -16.43 -24.81
C LEU A 155 11.53 -16.82 -24.36
N ARG A 156 11.84 -16.71 -23.06
CA ARG A 156 13.15 -17.06 -22.49
C ARG A 156 13.35 -18.57 -22.39
N VAL A 157 12.31 -19.33 -22.06
CA VAL A 157 12.37 -20.79 -21.96
C VAL A 157 12.16 -21.51 -23.29
N ARG A 158 11.91 -20.77 -24.39
CA ARG A 158 11.66 -21.34 -25.72
C ARG A 158 12.84 -22.10 -26.29
N VAL A 159 14.06 -21.71 -25.93
CA VAL A 159 15.29 -22.35 -26.44
C VAL A 159 15.84 -23.29 -25.35
N PRO A 160 15.74 -24.61 -25.56
CA PRO A 160 16.20 -25.59 -24.58
C PRO A 160 17.66 -25.37 -24.19
N GLY A 161 17.99 -25.51 -22.91
CA GLY A 161 19.36 -25.40 -22.40
C GLY A 161 19.88 -23.97 -22.18
N THR A 162 19.14 -22.93 -22.58
CA THR A 162 19.55 -21.53 -22.37
C THR A 162 18.86 -20.84 -21.20
N ALA A 163 17.74 -21.39 -20.74
CA ALA A 163 16.98 -20.85 -19.62
C ALA A 163 17.65 -21.14 -18.28
N SER A 164 17.55 -20.17 -17.37
CA SER A 164 17.95 -20.35 -15.98
C SER A 164 16.94 -21.22 -15.23
N ASP A 165 17.38 -21.86 -14.15
CA ASP A 165 16.50 -22.68 -13.29
C ASP A 165 15.38 -21.83 -12.66
N GLU A 166 15.67 -20.55 -12.41
CA GLU A 166 14.71 -19.58 -11.91
C GLU A 166 13.65 -19.23 -12.96
N ASP A 167 14.02 -19.05 -14.24
CA ASP A 167 13.07 -18.77 -15.32
C ASP A 167 12.15 -19.98 -15.58
N LEU A 168 12.71 -21.21 -15.55
CA LEU A 168 11.93 -22.44 -15.67
C LEU A 168 10.92 -22.57 -14.52
N ALA A 169 11.38 -22.38 -13.28
CA ALA A 169 10.52 -22.47 -12.10
C ALA A 169 9.45 -21.36 -12.07
N ALA A 170 9.80 -20.13 -12.45
CA ALA A 170 8.87 -19.00 -12.54
C ALA A 170 7.80 -19.22 -13.62
N THR A 171 8.18 -19.79 -14.77
CA THR A 171 7.24 -20.13 -15.85
C THR A 171 6.19 -21.13 -15.37
N ILE A 172 6.63 -22.22 -14.72
CA ILE A 172 5.74 -23.26 -14.20
C ILE A 172 4.86 -22.70 -13.06
N ALA A 173 5.47 -21.95 -12.13
CA ALA A 173 4.74 -21.36 -11.02
C ALA A 173 3.61 -20.44 -11.53
N LEU A 174 3.92 -19.56 -12.48
CA LEU A 174 2.96 -18.60 -13.00
C LEU A 174 1.87 -19.27 -13.87
N ALA A 175 2.24 -20.26 -14.70
CA ALA A 175 1.29 -20.97 -15.55
C ALA A 175 0.24 -21.77 -14.77
N TYR A 176 0.62 -22.35 -13.63
CA TYR A 176 -0.25 -23.19 -12.81
C TYR A 176 -0.71 -22.51 -11.51
N GLY A 177 -0.48 -21.20 -11.37
CA GLY A 177 -0.99 -20.41 -10.25
C GLY A 177 -0.32 -20.67 -8.90
N PHE A 178 0.88 -21.24 -8.90
CA PHE A 178 1.67 -21.40 -7.68
C PHE A 178 2.46 -20.12 -7.35
N GLU A 179 2.64 -19.85 -6.06
CA GLU A 179 3.76 -19.02 -5.62
C GLU A 179 5.07 -19.83 -5.77
N LEU A 180 6.17 -19.18 -6.20
CA LEU A 180 7.43 -19.87 -6.51
C LEU A 180 7.98 -20.72 -5.36
N ARG A 181 7.91 -20.20 -4.12
CA ARG A 181 8.31 -20.94 -2.92
C ARG A 181 7.42 -22.15 -2.65
N THR A 182 6.13 -22.01 -2.97
CA THR A 182 5.14 -23.06 -2.79
C THR A 182 5.32 -24.17 -3.81
N LEU A 183 5.59 -23.84 -5.08
CA LEU A 183 5.94 -24.79 -6.14
C LEU A 183 7.10 -25.71 -5.69
N ARG A 184 8.22 -25.11 -5.27
CA ARG A 184 9.43 -25.84 -4.82
C ARG A 184 9.18 -26.76 -3.62
N ARG A 185 8.20 -26.44 -2.78
CA ARG A 185 7.87 -27.23 -1.59
C ARG A 185 6.87 -28.34 -1.91
N GLN A 186 5.90 -28.07 -2.79
CA GLN A 186 4.78 -28.96 -3.06
C GLN A 186 5.05 -29.96 -4.17
N VAL A 187 5.79 -29.59 -5.21
CA VAL A 187 6.09 -30.51 -6.31
C VAL A 187 7.21 -31.46 -5.86
N THR A 188 6.96 -32.75 -5.99
CA THR A 188 7.86 -33.83 -5.57
C THR A 188 8.38 -34.64 -6.76
N GLY A 189 7.86 -34.42 -7.96
CA GLY A 189 8.30 -35.12 -9.16
C GLY A 189 7.42 -34.82 -10.37
N VAL A 190 7.63 -35.58 -11.44
CA VAL A 190 6.87 -35.51 -12.70
C VAL A 190 6.52 -36.93 -13.14
N THR A 191 5.31 -37.14 -13.66
CA THR A 191 4.86 -38.43 -14.20
C THR A 191 5.51 -38.75 -15.55
N ASP A 192 5.40 -40.00 -16.02
CA ASP A 192 5.94 -40.42 -17.32
C ASP A 192 5.34 -39.63 -18.51
N VAL A 193 4.13 -39.10 -18.33
CA VAL A 193 3.44 -38.29 -19.35
C VAL A 193 3.73 -36.79 -19.23
N GLY A 194 4.50 -36.36 -18.22
CA GLY A 194 4.94 -34.96 -18.06
C GLY A 194 4.08 -34.11 -17.11
N ASP A 195 3.24 -34.73 -16.28
CA ASP A 195 2.38 -34.02 -15.31
C ASP A 195 3.10 -33.82 -13.97
N LEU A 196 2.78 -32.74 -13.25
CA LEU A 196 3.42 -32.44 -11.97
C LEU A 196 2.84 -33.33 -10.87
N ILE A 197 3.71 -34.04 -10.13
CA ILE A 197 3.34 -34.74 -8.91
C ILE A 197 3.51 -33.77 -7.75
N THR A 198 2.42 -33.41 -7.08
CA THR A 198 2.44 -32.59 -5.87
C THR A 198 2.05 -33.40 -4.65
N ARG A 199 2.37 -32.90 -3.45
CA ARG A 199 1.93 -33.49 -2.18
C ARG A 199 0.41 -33.62 -2.05
N ASP A 200 -0.33 -32.79 -2.78
CA ASP A 200 -1.79 -32.71 -2.71
C ASP A 200 -2.48 -33.42 -3.90
N GLY A 201 -1.70 -34.05 -4.79
CA GLY A 201 -2.20 -34.75 -5.97
C GLY A 201 -1.47 -34.39 -7.27
N ILE A 202 -1.94 -34.95 -8.38
CA ILE A 202 -1.38 -34.71 -9.72
C ILE A 202 -1.98 -33.44 -10.31
N VAL A 203 -1.14 -32.60 -10.91
CA VAL A 203 -1.57 -31.44 -11.70
C VAL A 203 -1.26 -31.71 -13.17
N GLU A 204 -2.31 -31.83 -13.98
CA GLU A 204 -2.20 -32.05 -15.41
C GLU A 204 -1.50 -30.89 -16.11
N VAL A 205 -0.45 -31.22 -16.86
CA VAL A 205 0.38 -30.25 -17.58
C VAL A 205 -0.04 -30.21 -19.04
N ARG A 206 -0.37 -29.01 -19.52
CA ARG A 206 -0.68 -28.77 -20.93
C ARG A 206 0.51 -29.15 -21.81
N MET A 207 0.23 -29.74 -22.98
CA MET A 207 1.23 -30.31 -23.88
C MET A 207 2.38 -29.34 -24.19
N GLU A 208 2.05 -28.05 -24.37
CA GLU A 208 3.00 -26.99 -24.73
C GLU A 208 4.04 -26.71 -23.62
N LEU A 209 3.73 -27.07 -22.37
CA LEU A 209 4.61 -26.83 -21.21
C LEU A 209 5.35 -28.09 -20.74
N ARG A 210 5.07 -29.26 -21.32
CA ARG A 210 5.70 -30.53 -20.88
C ARG A 210 7.21 -30.54 -21.06
N ALA A 211 7.72 -29.94 -22.15
CA ALA A 211 9.16 -29.81 -22.36
C ALA A 211 9.83 -28.94 -21.29
N VAL A 212 9.19 -27.83 -20.90
CA VAL A 212 9.65 -26.92 -19.84
C VAL A 212 9.64 -27.64 -18.48
N VAL A 213 8.56 -28.36 -18.18
CA VAL A 213 8.42 -29.15 -16.94
C VAL A 213 9.47 -30.27 -16.87
N ALA A 214 9.72 -30.99 -17.96
CA ALA A 214 10.73 -32.05 -18.02
C ALA A 214 12.17 -31.52 -17.94
N GLU A 215 12.43 -30.31 -18.45
CA GLU A 215 13.72 -29.66 -18.27
C GLU A 215 13.91 -29.18 -16.83
N TRP A 216 12.89 -28.55 -16.26
CA TRP A 216 12.92 -28.12 -14.87
C TRP A 216 13.08 -29.28 -13.89
N SER A 217 12.34 -30.37 -14.07
CA SER A 217 12.38 -31.53 -13.17
C SER A 217 13.75 -32.19 -13.12
N ARG A 218 14.44 -32.31 -14.28
CA ARG A 218 15.81 -32.84 -14.36
C ARG A 218 16.86 -32.02 -13.62
N ARG A 219 16.55 -30.75 -13.33
CA ARG A 219 17.46 -29.83 -12.61
C ARG A 219 17.06 -29.66 -11.15
N ALA A 220 15.77 -29.80 -10.85
CA ALA A 220 15.22 -29.62 -9.51
C ALA A 220 15.29 -30.89 -8.63
N PHE A 221 15.36 -32.06 -9.25
CA PHE A 221 15.44 -33.38 -8.62
C PHE A 221 16.60 -34.18 -9.21
#